data_AF-A0A9X7Y6Z5-F1
#
_entry.id   AF-A0A9X7Y6Z5-F1
#
_cell.length_a   1.000
_cell.length_b   1.000
_cell.length_c   1.000
_cell.angle_alpha   90.00
_cell.angle_beta   90.00
_cell.angle_gamma   90.00
#
_symmetry.space_group_name_H-M   'P 1'
#
loop_
_entity.id
_entity.type
_entity.pdbx_description
1 polymer ?
#
loop_
_entity_poly.entity_id
_entity_poly.type
_entity_poly.pdbx_seq_one_letter_code
_entity_poly.pdbx_strand_id
1 'polypeptide(L)'
;MKRSKLGVAITAFFITFLAVGCSNTSSNNSSNSGSDKYTTYMNQGKDAASSQKYETAEEKFEDAHDVKATSESKAYADQAGDMKDAQEEIREYEFKDALGELDKAANKTNGYSVMTKQASKLYKTIDKIQDHITNDINPLYKKAKLSYRDGDYQAAVDSCDQILDLPYINNKYYKKVKKNVKHLRKVANAKLNGENVHDDIDTENLDANDDDEATTSNKQSSNSKSSSSNSSNTDNNTSSNSNKSSSNSNSSNAQDNNAASQKSSATSSSSNTGANNNNSDTNSSSTSSDDSMMINGQTVTGRVISQTRNQLSSIGVDTSSWSDQKVVDFMRSAANSGHTTIDSYTKQDVENFK
;
A
#
# COMPACT_ATOMS: atom_id res chain seq x y z
N MET A 1 -17.02 -29.50 28.35
CA MET A 1 -17.39 -29.52 26.92
C MET A 1 -16.13 -29.76 26.10
N LYS A 2 -16.13 -30.81 25.27
CA LYS A 2 -14.97 -31.22 24.44
C LYS A 2 -14.74 -30.16 23.36
N ARG A 3 -13.62 -29.43 23.44
CA ARG A 3 -13.22 -28.49 22.37
C ARG A 3 -12.50 -29.30 21.29
N SER A 4 -13.17 -29.46 20.15
CA SER A 4 -12.60 -30.11 18.98
C SER A 4 -11.46 -29.23 18.45
N LYS A 5 -10.22 -29.72 18.56
CA LYS A 5 -9.04 -29.06 17.98
C LYS A 5 -8.97 -29.40 16.49
N LEU A 6 -9.75 -28.69 15.67
CA LEU A 6 -9.55 -28.72 14.22
C LEU A 6 -8.43 -27.72 13.89
N GLY A 7 -7.19 -28.20 14.00
CA GLY A 7 -6.01 -27.43 13.59
C GLY A 7 -6.02 -27.23 12.08
N VAL A 8 -6.47 -26.06 11.62
CA VAL A 8 -6.31 -25.67 10.22
C VAL A 8 -4.84 -25.30 10.03
N ALA A 9 -4.10 -26.19 9.37
CA ALA A 9 -2.72 -25.95 8.96
C ALA A 9 -2.71 -24.81 7.92
N ILE A 10 -2.45 -23.59 8.37
CA ILE A 10 -2.16 -22.45 7.49
C ILE A 10 -0.80 -22.78 6.86
N THR A 11 -0.85 -23.24 5.61
CA THR A 11 0.35 -23.57 4.83
C THR A 11 1.14 -22.29 4.65
N ALA A 12 2.27 -22.17 5.34
CA ALA A 12 3.17 -21.05 5.20
C ALA A 12 3.66 -20.97 3.74
N PHE A 13 3.31 -19.88 3.05
CA PHE A 13 3.98 -19.50 1.82
C PHE A 13 5.39 -19.01 2.17
N PHE A 14 6.36 -19.89 1.98
CA PHE A 14 7.78 -19.59 2.05
C PHE A 14 8.20 -18.94 0.72
N ILE A 15 8.40 -17.63 0.73
CA ILE A 15 9.13 -16.96 -0.36
C ILE A 15 10.61 -17.07 0.02
N THR A 16 11.24 -18.13 -0.45
CA THR A 16 12.68 -18.31 -0.36
C THR A 16 13.31 -17.66 -1.58
N PHE A 17 14.09 -16.59 -1.38
CA PHE A 17 14.98 -16.06 -2.41
C PHE A 17 16.07 -17.09 -2.69
N LEU A 18 15.83 -17.97 -3.67
CA LEU A 18 16.89 -18.80 -4.25
C LEU A 18 17.46 -18.07 -5.47
N ALA A 19 18.78 -17.90 -5.45
CA ALA A 19 19.57 -17.56 -6.61
C ALA A 19 19.36 -18.66 -7.66
N VAL A 20 18.69 -18.33 -8.76
CA VAL A 20 18.56 -19.26 -9.88
C VAL A 20 19.69 -18.93 -10.84
N GLY A 21 20.70 -19.80 -10.87
CA GLY A 21 21.77 -19.75 -11.85
C GLY A 21 21.23 -20.11 -13.23
N CYS A 22 21.56 -19.30 -14.22
CA CYS A 22 21.25 -19.54 -15.62
C CYS A 22 21.96 -20.81 -16.12
N SER A 23 21.22 -21.83 -16.57
CA SER A 23 21.79 -22.94 -17.33
C SER A 23 21.73 -22.65 -18.83
N ASN A 24 22.91 -22.45 -19.43
CA ASN A 24 23.12 -22.28 -20.86
C ASN A 24 22.65 -23.52 -21.65
N THR A 25 21.72 -23.34 -22.58
CA THR A 25 21.49 -24.26 -23.69
C THR A 25 21.98 -23.59 -24.97
N SER A 26 23.08 -24.13 -25.52
CA SER A 26 23.61 -23.74 -26.83
C SER A 26 22.85 -24.45 -27.94
N SER A 27 22.31 -23.68 -28.88
CA SER A 27 22.00 -24.16 -30.24
C SER A 27 22.07 -22.98 -31.22
N ASN A 28 23.05 -23.04 -32.13
CA ASN A 28 23.14 -22.18 -33.29
C ASN A 28 21.93 -22.41 -34.20
N ASN A 29 21.19 -21.35 -34.54
CA ASN A 29 20.64 -21.23 -35.88
C ASN A 29 20.33 -19.77 -36.25
N SER A 30 20.65 -19.44 -37.49
CA SER A 30 20.44 -18.14 -38.11
C SER A 30 19.00 -18.05 -38.63
N SER A 31 18.13 -17.28 -37.97
CA SER A 31 16.89 -16.75 -38.56
C SER A 31 16.13 -15.79 -37.61
N ASN A 32 15.84 -14.58 -38.09
CA ASN A 32 14.86 -13.61 -37.54
C ASN A 32 14.98 -13.23 -36.03
N SER A 33 16.01 -12.46 -35.71
CA SER A 33 16.44 -12.00 -34.36
C SER A 33 15.34 -11.48 -33.39
N GLY A 34 14.19 -11.01 -33.88
CA GLY A 34 13.09 -10.53 -33.02
C GLY A 34 12.27 -11.66 -32.35
N SER A 35 11.99 -12.75 -33.08
CA SER A 35 11.15 -13.84 -32.56
C SER A 35 11.84 -14.65 -31.46
N ASP A 36 13.16 -14.77 -31.57
CA ASP A 36 13.98 -15.49 -30.59
C ASP A 36 14.08 -14.72 -29.26
N LYS A 37 14.19 -13.39 -29.33
CA LYS A 37 14.20 -12.51 -28.14
C LYS A 37 12.87 -12.52 -27.42
N TYR A 38 11.75 -12.40 -28.14
CA TYR A 38 10.41 -12.52 -27.56
C TYR A 38 10.26 -13.82 -26.76
N THR A 39 10.61 -14.95 -27.38
CA THR A 39 10.49 -16.27 -26.74
C THR A 39 11.39 -16.38 -25.51
N THR A 40 12.60 -15.84 -25.58
CA THR A 40 13.56 -15.81 -24.48
C THR A 40 13.00 -15.04 -23.29
N TYR A 41 12.52 -13.81 -23.51
CA TYR A 41 11.96 -12.97 -22.45
C TYR A 41 10.68 -13.55 -21.85
N MET A 42 9.78 -14.11 -22.68
CA MET A 42 8.60 -14.82 -22.19
C MET A 42 8.96 -16.01 -21.28
N ASN A 43 10.00 -16.78 -21.61
CA ASN A 43 10.42 -17.90 -20.77
C ASN A 43 11.08 -17.42 -19.48
N GLN A 44 11.92 -16.38 -19.54
CA GLN A 44 12.52 -15.78 -18.35
C GLN A 44 11.45 -15.22 -17.39
N GLY A 45 10.41 -14.56 -17.93
CA GLY A 45 9.26 -14.10 -17.14
C GLY A 45 8.49 -15.26 -16.50
N LYS A 46 8.25 -16.35 -17.24
CA LYS A 46 7.60 -17.57 -16.71
C LYS A 46 8.40 -18.22 -15.59
N ASP A 47 9.73 -18.28 -15.72
CA ASP A 47 10.62 -18.83 -14.70
C ASP A 47 10.64 -17.96 -13.43
N ALA A 48 10.68 -16.64 -13.61
CA ALA A 48 10.60 -15.68 -12.51
C ALA A 48 9.24 -15.76 -11.79
N ALA A 49 8.13 -15.78 -12.53
CA ALA A 49 6.77 -15.93 -11.98
C ALA A 49 6.60 -17.25 -11.23
N SER A 50 7.12 -18.36 -11.78
CA SER A 50 7.09 -19.67 -11.13
C SER A 50 7.89 -19.66 -9.81
N SER A 51 8.95 -18.85 -9.76
CA SER A 51 9.76 -18.59 -8.56
C SER A 51 9.17 -17.50 -7.64
N GLN A 52 7.98 -16.99 -7.94
CA GLN A 52 7.28 -15.91 -7.22
C GLN A 52 8.05 -14.58 -7.15
N LYS A 53 8.93 -14.33 -8.13
CA LYS A 53 9.70 -13.08 -8.31
C LYS A 53 8.95 -12.20 -9.30
N TYR A 54 7.81 -11.65 -8.87
CA TYR A 54 6.86 -11.03 -9.79
C TYR A 54 7.34 -9.71 -10.39
N GLU A 55 8.17 -8.94 -9.68
CA GLU A 55 8.84 -7.75 -10.25
C GLU A 55 9.74 -8.12 -11.45
N THR A 56 10.61 -9.13 -11.29
CA THR A 56 11.41 -9.64 -12.41
C THR A 56 10.55 -10.25 -13.51
N ALA A 57 9.44 -10.88 -13.15
CA ALA A 57 8.54 -11.48 -14.14
C ALA A 57 7.85 -10.41 -15.00
N GLU A 58 7.32 -9.37 -14.37
CA GLU A 58 6.71 -8.20 -15.02
C GLU A 58 7.69 -7.56 -16.01
N GLU A 59 8.90 -7.19 -15.55
CA GLU A 59 9.94 -6.60 -16.39
C GLU A 59 10.20 -7.46 -17.65
N LYS A 60 10.34 -8.78 -17.48
CA LYS A 60 10.63 -9.69 -18.61
C LYS A 60 9.43 -9.86 -19.54
N PHE A 61 8.21 -9.78 -19.04
CA PHE A 61 7.02 -9.80 -19.88
C PHE A 61 6.81 -8.47 -20.63
N GLU A 62 7.19 -7.34 -20.02
CA GLU A 62 7.25 -6.03 -20.69
C GLU A 62 8.32 -6.03 -21.79
N ASP A 63 9.54 -6.50 -21.50
CA ASP A 63 10.61 -6.68 -22.50
C ASP A 63 10.12 -7.53 -23.69
N ALA A 64 9.37 -8.61 -23.41
CA ALA A 64 8.77 -9.43 -24.45
C ALA A 64 7.71 -8.65 -25.25
N HIS A 65 6.86 -7.86 -24.59
CA HIS A 65 5.86 -7.03 -25.24
C HIS A 65 6.46 -5.95 -26.14
N ASP A 66 7.57 -5.34 -25.72
CA ASP A 66 8.28 -4.33 -26.51
C ASP A 66 8.91 -4.93 -27.78
N VAL A 67 9.45 -6.16 -27.67
CA VAL A 67 9.94 -6.90 -28.84
C VAL A 67 8.79 -7.29 -29.77
N LYS A 68 7.66 -7.72 -29.21
CA LYS A 68 6.46 -8.12 -29.95
C LYS A 68 5.21 -7.85 -29.13
N ALA A 69 4.45 -6.84 -29.54
CA ALA A 69 3.23 -6.41 -28.88
C ALA A 69 2.10 -7.46 -29.03
N THR A 70 2.07 -8.43 -28.12
CA THR A 70 1.02 -9.45 -28.04
C THR A 70 0.12 -9.23 -26.84
N SER A 71 -1.14 -9.64 -26.95
CA SER A 71 -2.06 -9.63 -25.81
C SER A 71 -1.60 -10.55 -24.67
N GLU A 72 -0.95 -11.68 -25.00
CA GLU A 72 -0.41 -12.61 -23.99
C GLU A 72 0.72 -11.97 -23.17
N SER A 73 1.75 -11.39 -23.82
CA SER A 73 2.86 -10.75 -23.09
C SER A 73 2.38 -9.58 -22.24
N LYS A 74 1.42 -8.79 -22.73
CA LYS A 74 0.81 -7.71 -21.95
C LYS A 74 0.04 -8.25 -20.74
N ALA A 75 -0.81 -9.26 -20.95
CA ALA A 75 -1.61 -9.84 -19.87
C ALA A 75 -0.71 -10.46 -18.79
N TYR A 76 0.41 -11.07 -19.17
CA TYR A 76 1.37 -11.65 -18.24
C TYR A 76 2.14 -10.58 -17.47
N ALA A 77 2.56 -9.50 -18.14
CA ALA A 77 3.18 -8.35 -17.49
C ALA A 77 2.26 -7.75 -16.44
N ASP A 78 1.04 -7.37 -16.84
CA ASP A 78 0.06 -6.79 -15.92
C ASP A 78 -0.26 -7.74 -14.74
N GLN A 79 -0.44 -9.04 -15.01
CA GLN A 79 -0.73 -10.03 -13.96
C GLN A 79 0.42 -10.19 -12.97
N ALA A 80 1.67 -10.10 -13.44
CA ALA A 80 2.84 -10.08 -12.58
C ALA A 80 2.90 -8.78 -11.77
N GLY A 81 2.53 -7.65 -12.37
CA GLY A 81 2.33 -6.37 -11.69
C GLY A 81 1.34 -6.48 -10.53
N ASP A 82 0.13 -6.97 -10.79
CA ASP A 82 -0.91 -7.19 -9.75
C ASP A 82 -0.38 -8.10 -8.62
N MET A 83 0.36 -9.16 -8.94
CA MET A 83 0.95 -10.07 -7.94
C MET A 83 2.08 -9.44 -7.11
N LYS A 84 2.87 -8.55 -7.72
CA LYS A 84 3.91 -7.77 -7.05
C LYS A 84 3.28 -6.78 -6.07
N ASP A 85 2.24 -6.07 -6.51
CA ASP A 85 1.52 -5.06 -5.71
C ASP A 85 0.88 -5.73 -4.48
N ALA A 86 0.18 -6.85 -4.69
CA ALA A 86 -0.33 -7.66 -3.59
C ALA A 86 0.76 -8.08 -2.58
N GLN A 87 1.96 -8.46 -3.05
CA GLN A 87 3.06 -8.82 -2.16
C GLN A 87 3.57 -7.64 -1.34
N GLU A 88 3.49 -6.42 -1.87
CA GLU A 88 3.86 -5.16 -1.21
C GLU A 88 2.85 -4.81 -0.13
N GLU A 89 1.57 -4.77 -0.47
CA GLU A 89 0.46 -4.50 0.45
C GLU A 89 0.41 -5.51 1.61
N ILE A 90 0.67 -6.80 1.34
CA ILE A 90 0.80 -7.83 2.39
C ILE A 90 1.93 -7.51 3.38
N ARG A 91 3.07 -6.95 2.93
CA ARG A 91 4.18 -6.56 3.81
C ARG A 91 3.82 -5.33 4.65
N GLU A 92 2.99 -4.45 4.11
CA GLU A 92 2.51 -3.22 4.73
C GLU A 92 1.27 -3.44 5.62
N TYR A 93 0.78 -4.68 5.67
CA TYR A 93 -0.40 -5.13 6.42
C TYR A 93 -1.71 -4.53 5.87
N GLU A 94 -1.71 -4.13 4.60
CA GLU A 94 -2.84 -3.58 3.84
C GLU A 94 -3.60 -4.72 3.15
N PHE A 95 -4.16 -5.62 3.97
CA PHE A 95 -4.71 -6.88 3.46
C PHE A 95 -5.94 -6.72 2.58
N LYS A 96 -6.73 -5.66 2.74
CA LYS A 96 -7.88 -5.38 1.87
C LYS A 96 -7.44 -5.04 0.45
N ASP A 97 -6.42 -4.19 0.33
CA ASP A 97 -5.86 -3.79 -0.96
C ASP A 97 -5.20 -4.99 -1.64
N ALA A 98 -4.44 -5.78 -0.86
CA ALA A 98 -3.87 -7.05 -1.33
C ALA A 98 -4.92 -8.01 -1.89
N LEU A 99 -6.11 -8.08 -1.29
CA LEU A 99 -7.18 -8.92 -1.81
C LEU A 99 -7.70 -8.42 -3.15
N GLY A 100 -7.77 -7.10 -3.34
CA GLY A 100 -8.11 -6.48 -4.62
C GLY A 100 -7.13 -6.86 -5.72
N GLU A 101 -5.83 -6.71 -5.48
CA GLU A 101 -4.80 -7.04 -6.46
C GLU A 101 -4.71 -8.54 -6.75
N LEU A 102 -4.88 -9.39 -5.72
CA LEU A 102 -4.92 -10.84 -5.91
C LEU A 102 -6.14 -11.31 -6.70
N ASP A 103 -7.29 -10.64 -6.57
CA ASP A 103 -8.47 -10.95 -7.37
C ASP A 103 -8.26 -10.58 -8.85
N LYS A 104 -7.70 -9.40 -9.13
CA LYS A 104 -7.32 -8.99 -10.48
C LYS A 104 -6.37 -9.99 -11.11
N ALA A 105 -5.32 -10.39 -10.39
CA ALA A 105 -4.35 -11.38 -10.85
C ALA A 105 -4.99 -12.75 -11.07
N ALA A 106 -5.87 -13.21 -10.17
CA ALA A 106 -6.54 -14.50 -10.28
C ALA A 106 -7.47 -14.56 -11.49
N ASN A 107 -8.15 -13.46 -11.81
CA ASN A 107 -9.16 -13.41 -12.87
C ASN A 107 -8.65 -12.81 -14.19
N LYS A 108 -7.32 -12.65 -14.35
CA LYS A 108 -6.74 -12.06 -15.56
C LYS A 108 -7.05 -12.89 -16.82
N THR A 109 -7.80 -12.30 -17.73
CA THR A 109 -8.05 -12.85 -19.06
C THR A 109 -6.74 -12.99 -19.84
N ASN A 110 -6.53 -14.14 -20.49
CA ASN A 110 -5.27 -14.49 -21.15
C ASN A 110 -4.05 -14.47 -20.21
N GLY A 111 -4.25 -14.58 -18.90
CA GLY A 111 -3.19 -14.64 -17.91
C GLY A 111 -2.40 -15.94 -17.95
N TYR A 112 -1.24 -15.92 -17.32
CA TYR A 112 -0.41 -17.11 -17.13
C TYR A 112 -1.02 -17.98 -16.03
N SER A 113 -1.46 -19.18 -16.39
CA SER A 113 -2.20 -20.07 -15.47
C SER A 113 -1.48 -20.39 -14.15
N VAL A 114 -0.15 -20.33 -14.11
CA VAL A 114 0.63 -20.50 -12.87
C VAL A 114 0.40 -19.32 -11.93
N MET A 115 0.47 -18.09 -12.42
CA MET A 115 0.19 -16.89 -11.62
C MET A 115 -1.27 -16.84 -11.18
N THR A 116 -2.22 -17.21 -12.05
CA THR A 116 -3.64 -17.35 -11.65
C THR A 116 -3.80 -18.28 -10.45
N LYS A 117 -3.20 -19.48 -10.49
CA LYS A 117 -3.28 -20.45 -9.39
C LYS A 117 -2.61 -19.95 -8.12
N GLN A 118 -1.45 -19.29 -8.25
CA GLN A 118 -0.73 -18.71 -7.12
C GLN A 118 -1.54 -17.57 -6.49
N ALA A 119 -2.12 -16.67 -7.30
CA ALA A 119 -2.99 -15.58 -6.89
C ALA A 119 -4.19 -16.10 -6.09
N SER A 120 -4.96 -17.03 -6.64
CA SER A 120 -6.14 -17.59 -5.95
C SER A 120 -5.78 -18.28 -4.63
N LYS A 121 -4.62 -18.93 -4.54
CA LYS A 121 -4.17 -19.59 -3.31
C LYS A 121 -3.72 -18.57 -2.26
N LEU A 122 -3.03 -17.52 -2.68
CA LEU A 122 -2.62 -16.43 -1.79
C LEU A 122 -3.84 -15.62 -1.33
N TYR A 123 -4.79 -15.33 -2.20
CA TYR A 123 -6.07 -14.68 -1.90
C TYR A 123 -6.76 -15.36 -0.72
N LYS A 124 -6.99 -16.68 -0.80
CA LYS A 124 -7.63 -17.45 0.29
C LYS A 124 -6.88 -17.38 1.61
N THR A 125 -5.56 -17.21 1.56
CA THR A 125 -4.74 -17.08 2.77
C THR A 125 -4.93 -15.70 3.40
N ILE A 126 -4.86 -14.65 2.58
CA ILE A 126 -5.02 -13.26 3.03
C ILE A 126 -6.46 -12.97 3.46
N ASP A 127 -7.45 -13.54 2.76
CA ASP A 127 -8.87 -13.39 3.07
C ASP A 127 -9.16 -13.92 4.48
N LYS A 128 -8.62 -15.11 4.80
CA LYS A 128 -8.70 -15.67 6.15
C LYS A 128 -8.00 -14.81 7.21
N ILE A 129 -6.87 -14.18 6.86
CA ILE A 129 -6.16 -13.28 7.78
C ILE A 129 -6.99 -12.03 8.03
N GLN A 130 -7.56 -11.44 6.98
CA GLN A 130 -8.45 -10.30 7.08
C GLN A 130 -9.68 -10.63 7.91
N ASP A 131 -10.28 -11.80 7.72
CA ASP A 131 -11.40 -12.31 8.52
C ASP A 131 -11.05 -12.39 10.01
N HIS A 132 -9.92 -13.02 10.37
CA HIS A 132 -9.46 -13.04 11.76
C HIS A 132 -9.23 -11.64 12.34
N ILE A 133 -8.70 -10.70 11.55
CA ILE A 133 -8.50 -9.32 11.99
C ILE A 133 -9.85 -8.65 12.25
N THR A 134 -10.76 -8.71 11.28
CA THR A 134 -12.07 -8.06 11.34
C THR A 134 -12.95 -8.64 12.44
N ASN A 135 -13.02 -9.96 12.56
CA ASN A 135 -14.05 -10.64 13.33
C ASN A 135 -13.59 -11.13 14.71
N ASP A 136 -12.30 -11.46 14.87
CA ASP A 136 -11.79 -11.94 16.15
C ASP A 136 -10.98 -10.87 16.90
N ILE A 137 -10.07 -10.17 16.20
CA ILE A 137 -9.12 -9.24 16.82
C ILE A 137 -9.75 -7.86 17.06
N ASN A 138 -10.32 -7.24 16.02
CA ASN A 138 -10.81 -5.87 16.07
C ASN A 138 -11.87 -5.64 17.16
N PRO A 139 -12.84 -6.53 17.39
CA PRO A 139 -13.82 -6.36 18.46
C PRO A 139 -13.18 -6.35 19.86
N LEU A 140 -12.22 -7.25 20.10
CA LEU A 140 -11.47 -7.31 21.36
C LEU A 140 -10.58 -6.08 21.55
N TYR A 141 -9.93 -5.61 20.48
CA TYR A 141 -9.04 -4.46 20.54
C TYR A 141 -9.83 -3.16 20.75
N LYS A 142 -10.99 -3.01 20.09
CA LYS A 142 -11.94 -1.92 20.35
C LYS A 142 -12.39 -1.93 21.81
N LYS A 143 -12.77 -3.09 22.34
CA LYS A 143 -13.12 -3.25 23.76
C LYS A 143 -11.96 -2.82 24.67
N ALA A 144 -10.73 -3.26 24.40
CA ALA A 144 -9.55 -2.87 25.18
C ALA A 144 -9.33 -1.36 25.19
N LYS A 145 -9.43 -0.69 24.03
CA LYS A 145 -9.30 0.77 23.91
C LYS A 145 -10.39 1.51 24.71
N LEU A 146 -11.64 1.06 24.62
CA LEU A 146 -12.76 1.65 25.38
C LEU A 146 -12.55 1.50 26.89
N SER A 147 -12.22 0.29 27.36
CA SER A 147 -11.93 0.04 28.78
C SER A 147 -10.77 0.90 29.30
N TYR A 148 -9.69 1.04 28.51
CA TYR A 148 -8.56 1.91 28.89
C TYR A 148 -8.99 3.37 29.05
N ARG A 149 -9.76 3.91 28.09
CA ARG A 149 -10.27 5.29 28.12
C ARG A 149 -11.20 5.52 29.31
N ASP A 150 -12.02 4.53 29.63
CA ASP A 150 -13.01 4.61 30.70
C ASP A 150 -12.37 4.40 32.10
N GLY A 151 -11.05 4.14 32.16
CA GLY A 151 -10.27 3.94 33.39
C GLY A 151 -10.34 2.52 33.95
N ASP A 152 -11.02 1.61 33.26
CA ASP A 152 -11.05 0.18 33.58
C ASP A 152 -9.82 -0.52 32.99
N TYR A 153 -8.66 -0.26 33.59
CA TYR A 153 -7.38 -0.78 33.11
C TYR A 153 -7.28 -2.30 33.20
N GLN A 154 -7.97 -2.93 34.17
CA GLN A 154 -8.00 -4.38 34.27
C GLN A 154 -8.74 -5.00 33.07
N ALA A 155 -9.93 -4.49 32.73
CA ALA A 155 -10.66 -4.97 31.56
C ALA A 155 -9.91 -4.72 30.24
N ALA A 156 -9.12 -3.65 30.17
CA ALA A 156 -8.23 -3.38 29.04
C ALA A 156 -7.12 -4.44 28.91
N VAL A 157 -6.46 -4.78 30.03
CA VAL A 157 -5.42 -5.83 30.08
C VAL A 157 -6.01 -7.18 29.71
N ASP A 158 -7.15 -7.56 30.28
CA ASP A 158 -7.80 -8.84 30.02
C ASP A 158 -8.16 -8.99 28.53
N SER A 159 -8.71 -7.93 27.92
CA SER A 159 -9.05 -7.93 26.49
C SER A 159 -7.80 -8.02 25.60
N CYS A 160 -6.68 -7.39 26.00
CA CYS A 160 -5.41 -7.55 25.29
C CYS A 160 -4.86 -8.97 25.43
N ASP A 161 -4.95 -9.58 26.61
CA ASP A 161 -4.51 -10.95 26.85
C ASP A 161 -5.32 -11.96 26.02
N GLN A 162 -6.63 -11.76 25.90
CA GLN A 162 -7.47 -12.56 25.00
C GLN A 162 -6.97 -12.53 23.54
N ILE A 163 -6.51 -11.39 23.04
CA ILE A 163 -5.93 -11.28 21.69
C ILE A 163 -4.56 -11.97 21.61
N LEU A 164 -3.71 -11.79 22.62
CA LEU A 164 -2.38 -12.38 22.67
C LEU A 164 -2.39 -13.91 22.87
N ASP A 165 -3.51 -14.46 23.34
CA ASP A 165 -3.75 -15.88 23.48
C ASP A 165 -4.36 -16.52 22.21
N LEU A 166 -4.74 -15.73 21.20
CA LEU A 166 -5.25 -16.27 19.94
C LEU A 166 -4.19 -17.16 19.27
N PRO A 167 -4.55 -18.38 18.80
CA PRO A 167 -3.58 -19.39 18.37
C PRO A 167 -2.74 -18.97 17.16
N TYR A 168 -3.24 -18.03 16.35
CA TYR A 168 -2.58 -17.54 15.14
C TYR A 168 -1.82 -16.22 15.34
N ILE A 169 -1.93 -15.55 16.50
CA ILE A 169 -1.37 -14.20 16.72
C ILE A 169 0.16 -14.14 16.60
N ASN A 170 0.82 -15.29 16.71
CA ASN A 170 2.27 -15.42 16.55
C ASN A 170 2.72 -15.53 15.08
N ASN A 171 1.80 -15.64 14.13
CA ASN A 171 2.13 -15.68 12.70
C ASN A 171 2.62 -14.29 12.22
N LYS A 172 3.53 -14.28 11.23
CA LYS A 172 4.13 -13.06 10.65
C LYS A 172 3.10 -12.02 10.22
N TYR A 173 1.93 -12.45 9.71
CA TYR A 173 0.87 -11.55 9.25
C TYR A 173 0.25 -10.71 10.37
N TYR A 174 0.37 -11.11 11.64
CA TYR A 174 -0.18 -10.36 12.77
C TYR A 174 0.88 -9.59 13.55
N LYS A 175 2.10 -9.43 13.03
CA LYS A 175 3.21 -8.77 13.74
C LYS A 175 2.85 -7.31 14.14
N LYS A 176 2.23 -6.53 13.24
CA LYS A 176 1.76 -5.16 13.53
C LYS A 176 0.70 -5.17 14.65
N VAL A 177 -0.33 -6.00 14.51
CA VAL A 177 -1.38 -6.21 15.53
C VAL A 177 -0.77 -6.53 16.89
N LYS A 178 0.06 -7.58 16.96
CA LYS A 178 0.68 -8.07 18.19
C LYS A 178 1.53 -6.99 18.87
N LYS A 179 2.26 -6.17 18.10
CA LYS A 179 3.05 -5.05 18.64
C LYS A 179 2.14 -4.06 19.36
N ASN A 180 1.06 -3.63 18.70
CA ASN A 180 0.17 -2.60 19.23
C ASN A 180 -0.63 -3.10 20.43
N VAL A 181 -1.11 -4.35 20.40
CA VAL A 181 -1.79 -4.99 21.53
C VAL A 181 -0.86 -5.10 22.75
N LYS A 182 0.41 -5.50 22.55
CA LYS A 182 1.40 -5.53 23.64
C LYS A 182 1.66 -4.16 24.23
N HIS A 183 1.68 -3.12 23.39
CA HIS A 183 1.87 -1.74 23.85
C HIS A 183 0.69 -1.29 24.71
N LEU A 184 -0.54 -1.42 24.21
CA LEU A 184 -1.76 -1.08 24.96
C LEU A 184 -1.82 -1.83 26.30
N ARG A 185 -1.52 -3.13 26.28
CA ARG A 185 -1.45 -3.94 27.49
C ARG A 185 -0.43 -3.41 28.50
N LYS A 186 0.75 -3.01 28.03
CA LYS A 186 1.82 -2.49 28.89
C LYS A 186 1.40 -1.19 29.57
N VAL A 187 0.86 -0.24 28.80
CA VAL A 187 0.40 1.05 29.36
C VAL A 187 -0.79 0.86 30.31
N ALA A 188 -1.73 -0.02 29.98
CA ALA A 188 -2.86 -0.37 30.85
C ALA A 188 -2.39 -0.96 32.19
N ASN A 189 -1.47 -1.92 32.17
CA ASN A 189 -0.90 -2.50 33.40
C ASN A 189 -0.19 -1.45 34.26
N ALA A 190 0.52 -0.52 33.64
CA ALA A 190 1.24 0.50 34.38
C ALA A 190 0.28 1.49 35.06
N LYS A 191 -0.79 1.92 34.37
CA LYS A 191 -1.86 2.74 34.97
C LYS A 191 -2.59 1.99 36.09
N LEU A 192 -2.85 0.69 35.92
CA LEU A 192 -3.43 -0.18 36.96
C LEU A 192 -2.57 -0.19 38.24
N ASN A 193 -1.25 -0.14 38.09
CA ASN A 193 -0.29 -0.12 39.19
C ASN A 193 0.01 1.30 39.73
N GLY A 194 -0.67 2.33 39.24
CA GLY A 194 -0.46 3.72 39.65
C GLY A 194 0.84 4.36 39.15
N GLU A 195 1.46 3.78 38.12
CA GLU A 195 2.69 4.30 37.51
C GLU A 195 2.39 5.46 36.56
N ASN A 196 3.18 6.54 36.64
CA ASN A 196 3.11 7.64 35.68
C ASN A 196 3.81 7.22 34.40
N VAL A 197 3.03 6.81 33.40
CA VAL A 197 3.53 6.50 32.06
C VAL A 197 3.15 7.60 31.10
N HIS A 198 4.10 8.00 30.26
CA HIS A 198 3.83 8.87 29.12
C HIS A 198 2.93 8.11 28.14
N ASP A 199 1.75 8.66 27.88
CA ASP A 199 0.73 8.05 27.02
C ASP A 199 1.09 8.23 25.54
N ASP A 200 2.31 7.83 25.13
CA ASP A 200 2.69 7.67 23.72
C ASP A 200 2.02 6.40 23.18
N ILE A 201 0.69 6.35 23.26
CA ILE A 201 -0.08 5.36 22.53
C ILE A 201 -0.19 5.93 21.12
N ASP A 202 0.66 5.45 20.21
CA ASP A 202 0.42 5.59 18.77
C ASP A 202 -0.89 4.85 18.44
N THR A 203 -2.01 5.54 18.67
CA THR A 203 -3.37 5.06 18.44
C THR A 203 -3.75 5.05 16.96
N GLU A 204 -2.90 5.60 16.09
CA GLU A 204 -3.29 6.00 14.74
C GLU A 204 -3.34 4.88 13.71
N ASN A 205 -2.89 3.65 13.99
CA ASN A 205 -2.97 2.64 12.92
C ASN A 205 -3.07 1.18 13.37
N LEU A 206 -4.28 0.82 13.82
CA LEU A 206 -4.93 -0.43 13.43
C LEU A 206 -6.38 -0.04 13.14
N ASP A 207 -6.66 0.33 11.89
CA ASP A 207 -7.98 0.79 11.48
C ASP A 207 -9.06 -0.19 11.96
N ALA A 208 -9.93 0.33 12.82
CA ALA A 208 -11.00 -0.41 13.46
C ALA A 208 -12.34 0.01 12.85
N ASN A 209 -12.38 0.23 11.53
CA ASN A 209 -13.47 0.93 10.85
C ASN A 209 -13.69 2.31 11.50
N ASP A 210 -13.09 3.32 10.90
CA ASP A 210 -13.42 4.72 11.11
C ASP A 210 -14.89 4.99 10.73
N ASP A 211 -15.81 4.57 11.61
CA ASP A 211 -17.10 5.21 11.81
C ASP A 211 -16.99 5.91 13.17
N ASP A 212 -16.31 7.05 13.15
CA ASP A 212 -16.35 8.05 14.22
C ASP A 212 -17.79 8.57 14.33
N GLU A 213 -18.69 7.79 14.95
CA GLU A 213 -19.89 8.36 15.56
C GLU A 213 -19.43 9.15 16.77
N ALA A 214 -19.07 10.41 16.50
CA ALA A 214 -18.78 11.43 17.47
C ALA A 214 -19.91 11.51 18.51
N THR A 215 -19.74 10.79 19.62
CA THR A 215 -20.46 11.11 20.86
C THR A 215 -19.52 11.94 21.72
N THR A 216 -19.53 13.23 21.45
CA THR A 216 -18.94 14.28 22.30
C THR A 216 -19.36 14.06 23.75
N SER A 217 -18.42 13.61 24.57
CA SER A 217 -18.55 13.64 26.02
C SER A 217 -17.43 14.51 26.58
N ASN A 218 -17.82 15.75 26.87
CA ASN A 218 -17.10 16.74 27.66
C ASN A 218 -16.20 16.10 28.73
N LYS A 219 -14.90 16.42 28.69
CA LYS A 219 -14.08 16.44 29.89
C LYS A 219 -13.39 17.79 30.02
N GLN A 220 -14.14 18.70 30.63
CA GLN A 220 -13.67 20.01 31.08
C GLN A 220 -12.63 19.80 32.19
N SER A 221 -11.39 20.20 31.94
CA SER A 221 -10.35 20.31 32.96
C SER A 221 -10.52 21.62 33.73
N SER A 222 -10.58 21.53 35.05
CA SER A 222 -10.72 22.64 35.99
C SER A 222 -9.38 23.02 36.62
N ASN A 223 -8.97 24.27 36.43
CA ASN A 223 -8.44 25.25 37.42
C ASN A 223 -7.54 26.28 36.71
N SER A 224 -7.45 27.56 37.05
CA SER A 224 -8.23 28.50 37.85
C SER A 224 -7.43 29.81 37.82
N LYS A 225 -8.11 30.92 37.48
CA LYS A 225 -7.84 32.35 37.80
C LYS A 225 -8.18 33.21 36.59
N SER A 226 -8.82 34.37 36.68
CA SER A 226 -9.77 35.01 37.61
C SER A 226 -9.84 36.44 37.11
N SER A 227 -11.02 36.96 36.78
CA SER A 227 -11.39 38.37 37.04
C SER A 227 -12.76 38.69 36.45
N SER A 228 -13.67 39.09 37.35
CA SER A 228 -14.68 40.18 37.22
C SER A 228 -15.67 40.12 36.04
N SER A 229 -16.98 40.31 36.18
CA SER A 229 -17.86 40.56 37.33
C SER A 229 -19.29 40.74 36.77
N ASN A 230 -20.28 40.48 37.64
CA ASN A 230 -21.62 41.08 37.67
C ASN A 230 -22.82 40.39 36.97
N SER A 231 -23.60 39.72 37.84
CA SER A 231 -25.04 39.89 38.10
C SER A 231 -26.12 39.54 37.06
N SER A 232 -26.83 38.46 37.42
CA SER A 232 -28.29 38.33 37.62
C SER A 232 -29.27 38.29 36.44
N ASN A 233 -29.84 37.09 36.31
CA ASN A 233 -31.28 36.74 36.32
C ASN A 233 -32.14 36.76 35.03
N THR A 234 -32.81 35.60 34.86
CA THR A 234 -34.24 35.40 34.49
C THR A 234 -34.56 34.82 33.10
N ASP A 235 -34.99 33.54 33.17
CA ASP A 235 -36.17 32.88 32.60
C ASP A 235 -36.53 32.87 31.10
N ASN A 236 -36.65 31.62 30.62
CA ASN A 236 -37.75 30.97 29.91
C ASN A 236 -38.32 31.45 28.55
N ASN A 237 -38.46 30.41 27.72
CA ASN A 237 -39.54 30.09 26.78
C ASN A 237 -39.58 30.74 25.38
N THR A 238 -39.35 29.85 24.40
CA THR A 238 -40.27 29.47 23.32
C THR A 238 -41.06 30.59 22.63
N SER A 239 -40.76 30.84 21.36
CA SER A 239 -41.59 30.32 20.25
C SER A 239 -41.10 30.81 18.87
N SER A 240 -41.25 29.90 17.90
CA SER A 240 -41.75 30.14 16.54
C SER A 240 -40.90 30.90 15.50
N ASN A 241 -40.37 30.07 14.59
CA ASN A 241 -40.80 29.98 13.19
C ASN A 241 -40.32 31.05 12.19
N SER A 242 -39.57 30.61 11.17
CA SER A 242 -40.03 30.74 9.77
C SER A 242 -39.09 30.01 8.80
N ASN A 243 -39.65 28.96 8.19
CA ASN A 243 -39.61 28.61 6.76
C ASN A 243 -38.49 29.21 5.88
N LYS A 244 -37.81 28.36 5.08
CA LYS A 244 -38.24 28.13 3.69
C LYS A 244 -37.59 26.89 3.06
N SER A 245 -38.47 25.98 2.65
CA SER A 245 -38.31 24.84 1.74
C SER A 245 -37.58 25.22 0.43
N SER A 246 -36.97 24.32 -0.33
CA SER A 246 -37.64 23.15 -0.91
C SER A 246 -36.66 22.27 -1.67
N SER A 247 -36.82 20.97 -1.43
CA SER A 247 -36.41 19.84 -2.24
C SER A 247 -37.20 19.76 -3.55
N ASN A 248 -36.59 19.23 -4.62
CA ASN A 248 -37.31 18.35 -5.52
C ASN A 248 -36.37 17.34 -6.20
N SER A 249 -36.79 16.07 -6.15
CA SER A 249 -36.21 14.91 -6.82
C SER A 249 -36.85 14.73 -8.21
N ASN A 250 -36.15 14.15 -9.21
CA ASN A 250 -36.47 12.81 -9.71
C ASN A 250 -35.61 12.33 -10.89
N SER A 251 -35.65 11.01 -11.02
CA SER A 251 -34.99 10.04 -11.91
C SER A 251 -35.29 10.12 -13.42
N SER A 252 -34.38 9.46 -14.17
CA SER A 252 -34.49 8.72 -15.46
C SER A 252 -34.74 9.47 -16.78
N ASN A 253 -33.85 9.31 -17.76
CA ASN A 253 -34.04 8.38 -18.90
C ASN A 253 -32.79 8.30 -19.82
N ALA A 254 -32.63 7.17 -20.51
CA ALA A 254 -31.61 6.89 -21.50
C ALA A 254 -31.87 7.55 -22.87
N GLN A 255 -30.82 7.84 -23.66
CA GLN A 255 -30.75 7.57 -25.10
C GLN A 255 -29.35 7.84 -25.71
N ASP A 256 -29.03 7.01 -26.70
CA ASP A 256 -27.88 6.99 -27.62
C ASP A 256 -27.47 8.33 -28.23
N ASN A 257 -26.19 8.45 -28.60
CA ASN A 257 -25.80 8.84 -29.96
C ASN A 257 -24.37 8.41 -30.33
N ASN A 258 -24.28 7.92 -31.56
CA ASN A 258 -23.13 7.38 -32.26
C ASN A 258 -22.42 8.51 -33.05
N ALA A 259 -21.08 8.56 -33.08
CA ALA A 259 -20.33 9.26 -34.13
C ALA A 259 -18.87 8.80 -34.24
N ALA A 260 -18.52 8.32 -35.44
CA ALA A 260 -17.19 7.90 -35.85
C ALA A 260 -16.28 9.06 -36.29
N SER A 261 -14.96 8.92 -36.16
CA SER A 261 -13.94 9.46 -37.08
C SER A 261 -12.55 8.90 -36.69
N GLN A 262 -12.00 8.00 -37.51
CA GLN A 262 -10.92 8.25 -38.49
C GLN A 262 -9.49 8.42 -37.94
N LYS A 263 -8.74 7.31 -37.99
CA LYS A 263 -7.37 7.12 -38.51
C LYS A 263 -6.52 8.37 -38.78
N SER A 264 -5.40 8.47 -38.08
CA SER A 264 -4.12 8.88 -38.68
C SER A 264 -2.93 8.28 -37.92
N SER A 265 -2.14 7.56 -38.70
CA SER A 265 -0.81 7.01 -38.40
C SER A 265 0.25 8.09 -38.57
N ALA A 266 1.18 8.20 -37.64
CA ALA A 266 2.48 8.81 -37.89
C ALA A 266 3.56 8.04 -37.13
N THR A 267 4.40 7.36 -37.92
CA THR A 267 5.64 6.72 -37.56
C THR A 267 6.72 7.76 -37.28
N SER A 268 7.37 7.70 -36.12
CA SER A 268 8.65 8.36 -35.87
C SER A 268 9.66 7.31 -35.36
N SER A 269 10.53 6.93 -36.28
CA SER A 269 11.78 6.20 -36.03
C SER A 269 12.67 6.98 -35.06
N SER A 270 13.05 6.39 -33.94
CA SER A 270 14.20 6.84 -33.16
C SER A 270 15.28 5.74 -33.11
N SER A 271 16.50 6.22 -33.32
CA SER A 271 17.74 5.50 -33.52
C SER A 271 18.22 4.75 -32.27
N ASN A 272 18.68 3.52 -32.49
CA ASN A 272 19.51 2.77 -31.55
C ASN A 272 20.77 3.55 -31.16
N THR A 273 20.96 3.77 -29.88
CA THR A 273 22.28 3.91 -29.26
C THR A 273 22.35 2.98 -28.06
N GLY A 274 22.98 1.81 -28.25
CA GLY A 274 23.38 0.95 -27.15
C GLY A 274 24.49 1.63 -26.35
N ALA A 275 24.29 1.79 -25.05
CA ALA A 275 25.31 2.29 -24.15
C ALA A 275 25.97 1.11 -23.41
N ASN A 276 27.22 0.91 -23.80
CA ASN A 276 28.19 -0.02 -23.25
C ASN A 276 28.52 0.36 -21.79
N ASN A 277 28.43 -0.61 -20.88
CA ASN A 277 28.92 -0.47 -19.50
C ASN A 277 30.44 -0.68 -19.47
N ASN A 278 31.18 0.34 -19.01
CA ASN A 278 32.39 0.26 -18.15
C ASN A 278 33.14 1.60 -18.18
N ASN A 279 33.27 2.30 -17.04
CA ASN A 279 34.48 2.27 -16.18
C ASN A 279 34.61 3.50 -15.24
N SER A 280 34.85 3.18 -13.97
CA SER A 280 35.68 3.81 -12.91
C SER A 280 35.82 5.33 -12.70
N ASP A 281 35.55 5.69 -11.43
CA ASP A 281 36.36 6.49 -10.49
C ASP A 281 36.60 7.99 -10.68
N THR A 282 36.06 8.82 -9.76
CA THR A 282 36.89 9.60 -8.82
C THR A 282 36.14 10.09 -7.56
N ASN A 283 36.45 9.43 -6.45
CA ASN A 283 36.75 9.89 -5.07
C ASN A 283 35.98 11.03 -4.34
N SER A 284 35.39 10.61 -3.21
CA SER A 284 35.42 11.21 -1.86
C SER A 284 34.37 12.25 -1.43
N SER A 285 33.34 11.74 -0.74
CA SER A 285 33.09 12.11 0.66
C SER A 285 32.26 11.02 1.32
N SER A 286 32.90 10.23 2.17
CA SER A 286 32.24 9.24 3.02
C SER A 286 31.40 9.92 4.10
N THR A 287 30.09 9.89 3.92
CA THR A 287 29.11 9.84 5.01
C THR A 287 28.16 8.70 4.71
N SER A 288 28.39 7.56 5.37
CA SER A 288 27.41 6.48 5.43
C SER A 288 26.11 7.00 6.05
N SER A 289 24.96 6.51 5.57
CA SER A 289 23.96 5.75 6.35
C SER A 289 22.53 6.10 5.93
N ASP A 290 21.86 5.13 5.29
CA ASP A 290 20.43 4.77 5.36
C ASP A 290 19.31 5.77 5.02
N ASP A 291 19.53 7.09 4.97
CA ASP A 291 18.47 8.09 4.74
C ASP A 291 18.28 8.51 3.27
N SER A 292 19.16 8.07 2.37
CA SER A 292 19.23 8.67 1.03
C SER A 292 17.96 8.40 0.21
N MET A 293 17.35 7.23 0.39
CA MET A 293 16.07 6.88 -0.25
C MET A 293 14.87 7.13 0.67
N MET A 294 14.93 8.00 1.67
CA MET A 294 13.81 8.20 2.61
C MET A 294 13.15 9.57 2.50
N ILE A 295 11.82 9.58 2.62
CA ILE A 295 11.00 10.78 2.81
C ILE A 295 10.13 10.54 4.04
N ASN A 296 10.26 11.42 5.04
CA ASN A 296 9.49 11.35 6.28
C ASN A 296 9.57 9.99 7.02
N GLY A 297 10.72 9.31 6.94
CA GLY A 297 10.92 7.99 7.57
C GLY A 297 10.35 6.81 6.78
N GLN A 298 9.84 7.04 5.56
CA GLN A 298 9.44 5.98 4.62
C GLN A 298 10.47 5.84 3.51
N THR A 299 10.85 4.59 3.18
CA THR A 299 11.73 4.31 2.05
C THR A 299 10.98 4.50 0.74
N VAL A 300 11.48 5.38 -0.11
CA VAL A 300 11.06 5.59 -1.50
C VAL A 300 11.53 4.39 -2.33
N THR A 301 10.58 3.66 -2.89
CA THR A 301 10.83 2.48 -3.72
C THR A 301 11.14 2.88 -5.17
N GLY A 302 11.76 1.95 -5.93
CA GLY A 302 11.98 2.16 -7.36
C GLY A 302 10.68 2.44 -8.15
N ARG A 303 9.54 1.93 -7.69
CA ARG A 303 8.22 2.24 -8.26
C ARG A 303 7.85 3.70 -8.10
N VAL A 304 7.98 4.24 -6.89
CA VAL A 304 7.65 5.64 -6.60
C VAL A 304 8.55 6.57 -7.43
N ILE A 305 9.80 6.18 -7.64
CA ILE A 305 10.74 6.88 -8.53
C ILE A 305 10.25 6.83 -9.98
N SER A 306 9.85 5.66 -10.49
CA SER A 306 9.33 5.52 -11.86
C SER A 306 8.01 6.26 -12.08
N GLN A 307 7.09 6.22 -11.11
CA GLN A 307 5.84 6.99 -11.16
C GLN A 307 6.11 8.50 -11.14
N THR A 308 7.06 8.94 -10.32
CA THR A 308 7.51 10.34 -10.29
C THR A 308 8.11 10.74 -11.64
N ARG A 309 8.95 9.91 -12.25
CA ARG A 309 9.49 10.15 -13.60
C ARG A 309 8.40 10.25 -14.66
N ASN A 310 7.40 9.37 -14.62
CA ASN A 310 6.25 9.40 -15.54
C ASN A 310 5.41 10.67 -15.37
N GLN A 311 5.16 11.09 -14.14
CA GLN A 311 4.44 12.33 -13.86
C GLN A 311 5.23 13.57 -14.28
N LEU A 312 6.53 13.59 -14.00
CA LEU A 312 7.42 14.67 -14.48
C LEU A 312 7.43 14.73 -16.01
N SER A 313 7.46 13.59 -16.69
CA SER A 313 7.33 13.52 -18.14
C SER A 313 5.96 14.02 -18.63
N SER A 314 4.86 13.76 -17.91
CA SER A 314 3.51 14.22 -18.28
C SER A 314 3.38 15.75 -18.23
N ILE A 315 4.11 16.39 -17.30
CA ILE A 315 4.22 17.86 -17.23
C ILE A 315 5.39 18.41 -18.08
N GLY A 316 6.01 17.59 -18.93
CA GLY A 316 7.02 18.02 -19.91
C GLY A 316 8.44 18.19 -19.36
N VAL A 317 8.78 17.49 -18.28
CA VAL A 317 10.12 17.48 -17.67
C VAL A 317 10.83 16.18 -18.02
N ASP A 318 11.99 16.29 -18.67
CA ASP A 318 12.85 15.15 -18.98
C ASP A 318 13.74 14.80 -17.77
N THR A 319 13.53 13.59 -17.24
CA THR A 319 14.25 13.06 -16.07
C THR A 319 15.25 11.97 -16.44
N SER A 320 15.49 11.72 -17.73
CA SER A 320 16.42 10.67 -18.20
C SER A 320 17.86 10.86 -17.70
N SER A 321 18.28 12.10 -17.44
CA SER A 321 19.59 12.45 -16.90
C SER A 321 19.65 12.44 -15.37
N TRP A 322 18.54 12.19 -14.68
CA TRP A 322 18.47 12.23 -13.21
C TRP A 322 18.74 10.84 -12.62
N SER A 323 19.64 10.79 -11.64
CA SER A 323 19.78 9.61 -10.78
C SER A 323 18.52 9.39 -9.95
N ASP A 324 18.29 8.15 -9.53
CA ASP A 324 17.21 7.79 -8.60
C ASP A 324 17.23 8.66 -7.34
N GLN A 325 18.42 8.91 -6.80
CA GLN A 325 18.62 9.80 -5.66
C GLN A 325 18.11 11.22 -5.92
N LYS A 326 18.37 11.78 -7.11
CA LYS A 326 17.90 13.11 -7.49
C LYS A 326 16.37 13.16 -7.61
N VAL A 327 15.73 12.07 -8.02
CA VAL A 327 14.27 11.96 -8.04
C VAL A 327 13.71 11.94 -6.61
N VAL A 328 14.34 11.22 -5.69
CA VAL A 328 13.95 11.24 -4.27
C VAL A 328 14.15 12.61 -3.63
N ASP A 329 15.26 13.29 -3.92
CA ASP A 329 15.52 14.63 -3.42
C ASP A 329 14.48 15.64 -3.95
N PHE A 330 14.04 15.49 -5.21
CA PHE A 330 12.95 16.27 -5.78
C PHE A 330 11.64 16.04 -5.01
N MET A 331 11.26 14.78 -4.81
CA MET A 331 10.04 14.44 -4.07
C MET A 331 10.06 15.00 -2.63
N ARG A 332 11.22 14.96 -1.97
CA ARG A 332 11.42 15.56 -0.64
C ARG A 332 11.21 17.08 -0.68
N SER A 333 11.73 17.76 -1.71
CA SER A 333 11.54 19.20 -1.92
C SER A 333 10.08 19.57 -2.21
N ALA A 334 9.39 18.77 -3.02
CA ALA A 334 7.97 18.95 -3.33
C ALA A 334 7.09 18.76 -2.08
N ALA A 335 7.38 17.76 -1.25
CA ALA A 335 6.68 17.54 0.01
C ALA A 335 6.83 18.73 0.97
N ASN A 336 8.01 19.36 1.04
CA ASN A 336 8.23 20.59 1.82
C ASN A 336 7.41 21.79 1.30
N SER A 337 6.98 21.74 0.03
CA SER A 337 6.14 22.75 -0.60
C SER A 337 4.64 22.42 -0.50
N GLY A 338 4.27 21.36 0.23
CA GLY A 338 2.89 20.91 0.43
C GLY A 338 2.40 19.89 -0.62
N HIS A 339 3.24 19.49 -1.56
CA HIS A 339 2.92 18.51 -2.60
C HIS A 339 3.29 17.09 -2.15
N THR A 340 2.38 16.44 -1.43
CA THR A 340 2.61 15.12 -0.82
C THR A 340 2.20 13.93 -1.69
N THR A 341 1.47 14.17 -2.80
CA THR A 341 1.10 13.12 -3.78
C THR A 341 1.80 13.34 -5.11
N ILE A 342 2.11 12.24 -5.83
CA ILE A 342 2.88 12.28 -7.09
C ILE A 342 2.17 13.15 -8.13
N ASP A 343 0.88 12.94 -8.31
CA ASP A 343 -0.02 13.66 -9.20
C ASP A 343 -0.18 15.15 -8.87
N SER A 344 0.23 15.61 -7.69
CA SER A 344 0.22 17.02 -7.32
C SER A 344 1.43 17.81 -7.83
N TYR A 345 2.47 17.16 -8.37
CA TYR A 345 3.70 17.82 -8.81
C TYR A 345 3.48 18.76 -10.00
N THR A 346 4.09 19.94 -9.92
CA THR A 346 3.98 21.00 -10.92
C THR A 346 5.33 21.35 -11.53
N LYS A 347 5.33 22.10 -12.65
CA LYS A 347 6.56 22.66 -13.22
C LYS A 347 7.28 23.59 -12.25
N GLN A 348 6.52 24.29 -11.40
CA GLN A 348 7.09 25.22 -10.42
C GLN A 348 7.93 24.47 -9.37
N ASP A 349 7.50 23.29 -8.95
CA ASP A 349 8.27 22.46 -8.01
C ASP A 349 9.63 22.06 -8.60
N VAL A 350 9.67 21.78 -9.90
CA VAL A 350 10.90 21.42 -10.61
C VAL A 350 11.82 22.63 -10.79
N GLU A 351 11.26 23.81 -11.04
CA GLU A 351 12.02 25.06 -11.11
C GLU A 351 12.61 25.46 -9.76
N ASN A 352 11.86 25.25 -8.67
CA ASN A 352 12.29 25.53 -7.31
C ASN A 352 13.32 24.51 -6.78
N PHE A 353 13.40 23.33 -7.39
CA PHE A 353 14.34 22.25 -7.04
C PHE A 353 15.74 22.42 -7.66
N LYS A 354 15.92 23.34 -8.61
CA LYS A 354 17.17 23.47 -9.39
C LYS A 354 18.42 23.82 -8.60
#